data_AF-A0A8S2FVK3-F1
#
_entry.id   AF-A0A8S2FVK3-F1
#
_cell.length_a   1.000
_cell.length_b   1.000
_cell.length_c   1.000
_cell.angle_alpha   90.00
_cell.angle_beta   90.00
_cell.angle_gamma   90.00
#
_symmetry.space_group_name_H-M   'P 1'
#
loop_
_entity.id
_entity.type
_entity.pdbx_description
1 polymer ?
#
loop_
_entity_poly.entity_id
_entity_poly.type
_entity_poly.pdbx_seq_one_letter_code
_entity_poly.pdbx_strand_id
1 'polypeptide(L)'
;DDKIECSNKEMKMCGTNRCYHPQLQKCFNDNIICKANFELCGSECYNPEYDECWKNKTLVPLNSLMCNEYRPYIPSSEICFNNTTVCPIEYVPCEGVKYPCWHPLATSEQCLLTEKTQLCGETNFTIDKYGPTKLCFANKYICLYGQILCDKKCFRPDQNQTCVNNKIKCTTDEMKLCHNQCYDPKKLSCHNNRTLCKMDQMACGLESYQCYDPTEKLCFNDSHLCLVGQQPCGQHDCYYPLFETCSNLTTVCPLGYQAIPDKKTKSYYSSYLCIHPDSDEICNSAVYGNGATCRFTPDRECDERQCYTRPYNDEGCVCFNKTLTCRNGQQPCGNQCYSSRYGQICIDNSTVKCRDSTNVLCVGTNKCYSPLTSICFNDTGMICPLGSEPCGNQLCFDRQKNETCHHNEEMDTYLVCAQGLVPCNGYCHDPFSEYPCYPSFLNEFAYCPQTYKRCHGTYGRCYYENSQDMCDIGDFWYS
;
A
#
# COMPACT_ATOMS: atom_id res chain seq x y z
N ASP A 1 7.55 -8.93 -66.78
CA ASP A 1 7.02 -7.64 -66.32
C ASP A 1 5.50 -7.68 -66.31
N ASP A 2 4.92 -8.34 -65.31
CA ASP A 2 3.47 -8.36 -65.13
C ASP A 2 3.07 -7.08 -64.39
N LYS A 3 2.60 -6.10 -65.17
CA LYS A 3 2.12 -4.83 -64.65
C LYS A 3 0.80 -5.08 -63.91
N ILE A 4 0.82 -4.99 -62.59
CA ILE A 4 -0.39 -5.10 -61.78
C ILE A 4 -1.23 -3.84 -62.03
N GLU A 5 -2.41 -4.00 -62.63
CA GLU A 5 -3.43 -2.96 -62.72
C GLU A 5 -4.48 -3.18 -61.61
N CYS A 6 -4.84 -2.12 -60.89
CA CYS A 6 -5.88 -2.18 -59.89
C CYS A 6 -7.23 -2.48 -60.56
N SER A 7 -7.90 -3.54 -60.12
CA SER A 7 -9.13 -4.06 -60.75
C SER A 7 -10.31 -3.09 -60.72
N ASN A 8 -10.26 -2.06 -59.88
CA ASN A 8 -11.28 -1.03 -59.75
C ASN A 8 -10.69 0.34 -60.14
N LYS A 9 -11.38 1.08 -61.01
CA LYS A 9 -11.00 2.42 -61.50
C LYS A 9 -10.86 3.46 -60.37
N GLU A 10 -11.46 3.22 -59.22
CA GLU A 10 -11.41 4.12 -58.06
C GLU A 10 -10.17 3.88 -57.17
N MET A 11 -9.47 2.75 -57.36
CA MET A 11 -8.29 2.42 -56.58
C MET A 11 -7.02 3.00 -57.21
N LYS A 12 -6.10 3.47 -56.36
CA LYS A 12 -4.78 3.96 -56.75
C LYS A 12 -3.69 2.97 -56.33
N MET A 13 -2.59 2.94 -57.07
CA MET A 13 -1.40 2.19 -56.70
C MET A 13 -0.72 2.83 -55.49
N CYS A 14 -0.27 2.00 -54.54
CA CYS A 14 0.65 2.32 -53.47
C CYS A 14 1.87 1.40 -53.64
N GLY A 15 2.94 1.93 -54.21
CA GLY A 15 4.10 1.13 -54.58
C GLY A 15 3.94 0.32 -55.84
N THR A 16 4.65 -0.79 -55.90
CA THR A 16 4.71 -1.65 -57.09
C THR A 16 3.53 -2.60 -57.18
N ASN A 17 3.00 -3.08 -56.06
CA ASN A 17 2.11 -4.25 -56.04
C ASN A 17 0.87 -4.12 -55.15
N ARG A 18 0.49 -2.91 -54.70
CA ARG A 18 -0.67 -2.72 -53.84
C ARG A 18 -1.60 -1.64 -54.35
N CYS A 19 -2.89 -1.86 -54.20
CA CYS A 19 -3.93 -0.91 -54.55
C CYS A 19 -4.65 -0.46 -53.27
N TYR A 20 -4.95 0.84 -53.16
CA TYR A 20 -5.68 1.41 -52.04
C TYR A 20 -6.80 2.32 -52.52
N HIS A 21 -7.82 2.51 -51.69
CA HIS A 21 -8.92 3.42 -51.98
C HIS A 21 -8.63 4.79 -51.37
N PRO A 22 -8.37 5.86 -52.16
CA PRO A 22 -7.87 7.13 -51.65
C PRO A 22 -8.85 7.89 -50.75
N GLN A 23 -10.14 7.55 -50.77
CA GLN A 23 -11.12 8.13 -49.84
C GLN A 23 -11.14 7.45 -48.46
N LEU A 24 -10.70 6.20 -48.37
CA LEU A 24 -10.77 5.40 -47.13
C LEU A 24 -9.37 5.15 -46.53
N GLN A 25 -8.33 5.36 -47.32
CA GLN A 25 -6.96 4.97 -47.01
C GLN A 25 -5.95 6.01 -47.52
N LYS A 26 -4.76 6.03 -46.91
CA LYS A 26 -3.58 6.81 -47.30
C LYS A 26 -2.41 5.88 -47.57
N CYS A 27 -1.66 6.16 -48.64
CA CYS A 27 -0.40 5.48 -48.93
C CYS A 27 0.78 6.30 -48.38
N PHE A 28 1.67 5.64 -47.65
CA PHE A 28 2.90 6.21 -47.12
C PHE A 28 4.11 5.43 -47.64
N ASN A 29 5.18 6.17 -47.98
CA ASN A 29 6.48 5.65 -48.45
C ASN A 29 6.35 4.55 -49.52
N ASP A 30 5.39 4.73 -50.42
CA ASP A 30 5.11 3.83 -51.54
C ASP A 30 4.91 2.36 -51.16
N ASN A 31 4.52 2.01 -49.92
CA ASN A 31 4.31 0.59 -49.55
C ASN A 31 3.34 0.35 -48.39
N ILE A 32 3.06 1.36 -47.57
CA ILE A 32 2.25 1.24 -46.36
C ILE A 32 0.90 1.90 -46.61
N ILE A 33 -0.18 1.13 -46.46
CA ILE A 33 -1.55 1.63 -46.64
C ILE A 33 -2.22 1.72 -45.26
N CYS A 34 -2.52 2.93 -44.82
CA CYS A 34 -3.22 3.21 -43.57
C CYS A 34 -4.66 3.62 -43.84
N LYS A 35 -5.55 3.53 -42.85
CA LYS A 35 -6.88 4.15 -42.93
C LYS A 35 -6.75 5.68 -43.04
N ALA A 36 -7.73 6.36 -43.63
CA ALA A 36 -7.65 7.80 -43.92
C ALA A 36 -7.34 8.68 -42.70
N ASN A 37 -7.81 8.29 -41.52
CA ASN A 37 -7.61 9.02 -40.27
C ASN A 37 -6.39 8.54 -39.46
N PHE A 38 -5.62 7.59 -40.00
CA PHE A 38 -4.45 7.04 -39.33
C PHE A 38 -3.18 7.71 -39.88
N GLU A 39 -2.18 7.84 -39.03
CA GLU A 39 -0.87 8.39 -39.36
C GLU A 39 0.22 7.32 -39.32
N LEU A 40 1.39 7.62 -39.88
CA LEU A 40 2.51 6.70 -39.91
C LEU A 40 3.35 6.84 -38.62
N CYS A 41 3.51 5.75 -37.89
CA CYS A 41 4.42 5.63 -36.74
C CYS A 41 5.46 4.54 -37.07
N GLY A 42 6.60 4.97 -37.63
CA GLY A 42 7.62 4.03 -38.14
C GLY A 42 7.13 3.25 -39.36
N SER A 43 6.94 1.94 -39.21
CA SER A 43 6.46 1.04 -40.28
C SER A 43 4.99 0.62 -40.11
N GLU A 44 4.29 1.15 -39.11
CA GLU A 44 2.91 0.81 -38.79
C GLU A 44 2.01 2.05 -38.81
N CYS A 45 0.71 1.81 -38.97
CA CYS A 45 -0.31 2.86 -38.96
C CYS A 45 -0.88 2.98 -37.54
N TYR A 46 -0.96 4.20 -37.01
CA TYR A 46 -1.54 4.44 -35.69
C TYR A 46 -2.75 5.38 -35.76
N ASN A 47 -3.66 5.26 -34.80
CA ASN A 47 -4.82 6.14 -34.69
C ASN A 47 -4.54 7.26 -33.67
N PRO A 48 -4.42 8.52 -34.11
CA PRO A 48 -4.14 9.63 -33.19
C PRO A 48 -5.29 9.92 -32.20
N GLU A 49 -6.49 9.37 -32.42
CA GLU A 49 -7.64 9.59 -31.54
C GLU A 49 -7.66 8.67 -30.30
N TYR A 50 -7.00 7.50 -30.36
CA TYR A 50 -7.10 6.48 -29.29
C TYR A 50 -5.75 5.99 -28.76
N ASP A 51 -4.62 6.24 -29.43
CA ASP A 51 -3.33 5.63 -29.07
C ASP A 51 -2.13 6.59 -29.18
N GLU A 52 -1.16 6.40 -28.29
CA GLU A 52 0.19 6.98 -28.38
C GLU A 52 1.05 6.14 -29.36
N CYS A 53 1.98 6.75 -30.10
CA CYS A 53 2.78 6.08 -31.15
C CYS A 53 3.72 5.02 -30.54
N TRP A 54 3.48 3.75 -30.87
CA TRP A 54 4.29 2.61 -30.43
C TRP A 54 5.33 2.25 -31.47
N LYS A 55 6.62 2.40 -31.13
CA LYS A 55 7.73 1.86 -31.93
C LYS A 55 8.47 0.84 -31.08
N ASN A 56 8.52 -0.42 -31.51
CA ASN A 56 9.22 -1.51 -30.81
C ASN A 56 8.87 -1.61 -29.30
N LYS A 57 7.57 -1.57 -28.95
CA LYS A 57 7.06 -1.65 -27.56
C LYS A 57 7.54 -0.53 -26.63
N THR A 58 7.95 0.62 -27.16
CA THR A 58 8.35 1.78 -26.36
C THR A 58 7.60 3.04 -26.83
N LEU A 59 7.15 3.84 -25.86
CA LEU A 59 6.45 5.12 -26.05
C LEU A 59 7.40 6.19 -26.58
N VAL A 60 7.02 6.87 -27.68
CA VAL A 60 7.80 7.98 -28.25
C VAL A 60 6.91 9.23 -28.42
N PRO A 61 7.26 10.38 -27.80
CA PRO A 61 6.57 11.65 -28.03
C PRO A 61 6.86 12.19 -29.46
N LEU A 62 5.85 12.82 -30.08
CA LEU A 62 5.89 13.30 -31.48
C LEU A 62 7.07 14.26 -31.82
N ASN A 63 7.72 14.88 -30.85
CA ASN A 63 8.79 15.86 -31.08
C ASN A 63 10.19 15.26 -31.33
N SER A 64 10.34 13.93 -31.30
CA SER A 64 11.66 13.27 -31.34
C SER A 64 12.19 12.88 -32.73
N LEU A 65 11.55 13.31 -33.83
CA LEU A 65 11.84 12.78 -35.18
C LEU A 65 12.89 13.53 -36.03
N MET A 66 13.65 14.49 -35.48
CA MET A 66 14.53 15.37 -36.30
C MET A 66 16.00 15.47 -35.80
N CYS A 67 16.61 14.40 -35.27
CA CYS A 67 18.06 14.36 -35.03
C CYS A 67 18.70 13.15 -35.76
N ASN A 68 19.81 13.41 -36.45
CA ASN A 68 20.48 12.50 -37.40
C ASN A 68 20.73 11.05 -36.91
N GLU A 69 20.84 10.15 -37.90
CA GLU A 69 20.85 8.67 -37.88
C GLU A 69 21.83 7.94 -36.93
N TYR A 70 22.69 8.62 -36.18
CA TYR A 70 23.75 7.97 -35.38
C TYR A 70 23.48 7.85 -33.87
N ARG A 71 22.34 8.35 -33.36
CA ARG A 71 21.89 8.06 -31.98
C ARG A 71 20.44 7.60 -31.97
N PRO A 72 20.17 6.30 -31.82
CA PRO A 72 18.80 5.78 -31.85
C PRO A 72 17.99 6.09 -30.57
N TYR A 73 18.48 6.92 -29.66
CA TYR A 73 17.79 7.26 -28.43
C TYR A 73 18.17 8.67 -27.95
N ILE A 74 17.19 9.57 -27.92
CA ILE A 74 17.24 10.84 -27.19
C ILE A 74 16.13 10.74 -26.13
N PRO A 75 16.45 10.75 -24.83
CA PRO A 75 15.43 10.70 -23.78
C PRO A 75 14.52 11.94 -23.86
N SER A 76 13.27 11.79 -23.41
CA SER A 76 12.22 12.83 -23.44
C SER A 76 12.56 14.11 -22.66
N SER A 77 13.67 14.13 -21.93
CA SER A 77 14.17 15.26 -21.15
C SER A 77 15.15 16.17 -21.91
N GLU A 78 15.40 15.92 -23.19
CA GLU A 78 16.41 16.61 -24.00
C GLU A 78 15.83 17.28 -25.26
N ILE A 79 16.39 18.44 -25.64
CA ILE A 79 16.08 19.25 -26.82
C ILE A 79 17.32 19.32 -27.72
N CYS A 80 17.11 19.12 -29.00
CA CYS A 80 18.13 19.15 -30.04
C CYS A 80 18.29 20.58 -30.58
N PHE A 81 19.49 21.14 -30.48
CA PHE A 81 19.87 22.44 -31.03
C PHE A 81 20.88 22.21 -32.18
N ASN A 82 20.52 22.66 -33.38
CA ASN A 82 21.36 22.71 -34.60
C ASN A 82 22.10 21.39 -34.96
N ASN A 83 21.37 20.27 -35.03
CA ASN A 83 21.81 18.95 -35.51
C ASN A 83 23.03 18.31 -34.82
N THR A 84 23.66 18.98 -33.85
CA THR A 84 24.93 18.56 -33.24
C THR A 84 24.98 18.74 -31.72
N THR A 85 24.11 19.58 -31.16
CA THR A 85 24.06 19.85 -29.72
C THR A 85 22.74 19.37 -29.15
N VAL A 86 22.79 18.64 -28.04
CA VAL A 86 21.60 18.18 -27.32
C VAL A 86 21.71 18.72 -25.90
N CYS A 87 20.72 19.50 -25.49
CA CYS A 87 20.65 20.10 -24.15
C CYS A 87 19.40 19.60 -23.43
N PRO A 88 19.43 19.40 -22.10
CA PRO A 88 18.20 19.15 -21.34
C PRO A 88 17.19 20.29 -21.54
N ILE A 89 15.88 20.03 -21.38
CA ILE A 89 14.76 20.95 -21.69
C ILE A 89 14.89 22.36 -21.07
N GLU A 90 15.71 22.53 -20.03
CA GLU A 90 15.91 23.80 -19.32
C GLU A 90 17.25 24.49 -19.59
N TYR A 91 18.06 23.96 -20.51
CA TYR A 91 19.41 24.45 -20.79
C TYR A 91 19.54 24.98 -22.21
N VAL A 92 20.34 26.04 -22.38
CA VAL A 92 20.67 26.66 -23.67
C VAL A 92 22.10 26.34 -24.08
N PRO A 93 22.41 26.21 -25.38
CA PRO A 93 23.77 26.00 -25.85
C PRO A 93 24.67 27.20 -25.57
N CYS A 94 25.90 26.95 -25.13
CA CYS A 94 26.91 27.99 -24.97
C CYS A 94 27.47 28.45 -26.32
N GLU A 95 27.57 29.76 -26.54
CA GLU A 95 28.23 30.30 -27.73
C GLU A 95 29.73 29.96 -27.75
N GLY A 96 30.22 29.51 -28.91
CA GLY A 96 31.66 29.33 -29.16
C GLY A 96 32.30 28.04 -28.63
N VAL A 97 31.55 27.13 -28.00
CA VAL A 97 32.10 25.87 -27.45
C VAL A 97 31.31 24.67 -27.96
N LYS A 98 32.02 23.64 -28.45
CA LYS A 98 31.43 22.52 -29.21
C LYS A 98 30.45 21.66 -28.41
N TYR A 99 30.55 21.63 -27.07
CA TYR A 99 29.71 20.80 -26.18
C TYR A 99 29.57 21.34 -24.74
N PRO A 100 28.96 22.51 -24.53
CA PRO A 100 28.30 22.72 -23.26
C PRO A 100 26.94 23.40 -23.36
N CYS A 101 26.00 22.93 -22.54
CA CYS A 101 24.75 23.59 -22.28
C CYS A 101 24.86 24.39 -20.96
N TRP A 102 24.19 25.52 -20.84
CA TRP A 102 24.15 26.36 -19.65
C TRP A 102 22.71 26.61 -19.22
N HIS A 103 22.47 26.68 -17.91
CA HIS A 103 21.14 26.95 -17.37
C HIS A 103 20.94 28.46 -17.16
N PRO A 104 19.88 29.09 -17.70
CA PRO A 104 19.63 30.54 -17.62
C PRO A 104 19.64 31.15 -16.21
N LEU A 105 19.36 30.33 -15.20
CA LEU A 105 19.28 30.73 -13.78
C LEU A 105 20.59 30.60 -13.00
N ALA A 106 21.68 30.12 -13.59
CA ALA A 106 22.97 30.00 -12.90
C ALA A 106 23.68 31.36 -12.86
N THR A 107 24.21 31.75 -11.68
CA THR A 107 24.81 33.08 -11.43
C THR A 107 26.20 33.28 -12.04
N SER A 108 26.74 32.26 -12.72
CA SER A 108 27.97 32.33 -13.50
C SER A 108 27.72 31.71 -14.87
N GLU A 109 28.31 32.30 -15.93
CA GLU A 109 28.36 31.80 -17.32
C GLU A 109 29.18 30.48 -17.42
N GLN A 110 28.86 29.49 -16.60
CA GLN A 110 29.57 28.21 -16.52
C GLN A 110 28.81 27.15 -17.29
N CYS A 111 29.25 27.03 -18.54
CA CYS A 111 28.98 25.95 -19.47
C CYS A 111 29.22 24.54 -18.88
N LEU A 112 28.23 23.63 -18.98
CA LEU A 112 28.36 22.23 -18.55
C LEU A 112 29.38 21.48 -19.42
N LEU A 113 30.56 21.18 -18.88
CA LEU A 113 31.57 20.39 -19.61
C LEU A 113 31.15 18.92 -19.70
N THR A 114 30.82 18.45 -20.91
CA THR A 114 30.50 17.03 -21.17
C THR A 114 31.69 16.18 -21.64
N GLU A 115 32.94 16.55 -21.32
CA GLU A 115 34.08 15.68 -21.64
C GLU A 115 34.31 14.58 -20.60
N LYS A 116 34.45 13.36 -21.13
CA LYS A 116 34.51 12.06 -20.45
C LYS A 116 35.68 11.88 -19.49
N THR A 117 36.56 12.85 -19.28
CA THR A 117 37.74 12.72 -18.44
C THR A 117 38.28 14.10 -18.08
N GLN A 118 37.63 14.79 -17.16
CA GLN A 118 38.33 15.75 -16.32
C GLN A 118 37.79 15.71 -14.88
N LEU A 119 38.56 15.00 -14.06
CA LEU A 119 38.65 15.04 -12.60
C LEU A 119 37.75 16.06 -11.87
N CYS A 120 36.52 15.64 -11.56
CA CYS A 120 35.91 15.98 -10.27
C CYS A 120 36.63 15.15 -9.19
N GLY A 121 37.88 15.48 -8.86
CA GLY A 121 38.66 14.89 -7.76
C GLY A 121 38.67 13.36 -7.66
N GLU A 122 39.69 12.72 -8.21
CA GLU A 122 40.20 11.33 -8.01
C GLU A 122 39.25 10.11 -7.98
N THR A 123 37.93 10.24 -8.00
CA THR A 123 37.01 9.09 -8.04
C THR A 123 36.46 8.89 -9.45
N ASN A 124 36.80 7.76 -10.08
CA ASN A 124 36.20 7.31 -11.33
C ASN A 124 34.70 7.09 -11.15
N PHE A 125 33.86 7.75 -11.97
CA PHE A 125 32.41 7.53 -11.98
C PHE A 125 32.01 6.67 -13.18
N THR A 126 31.26 5.60 -12.91
CA THR A 126 30.54 4.82 -13.92
C THR A 126 29.30 5.58 -14.38
N ILE A 127 29.18 5.80 -15.69
CA ILE A 127 27.94 6.28 -16.32
C ILE A 127 27.00 5.07 -16.39
N ASP A 128 25.94 5.06 -15.60
CA ASP A 128 24.89 4.04 -15.72
C ASP A 128 24.10 4.21 -17.02
N LYS A 129 23.53 3.09 -17.50
CA LYS A 129 22.82 2.95 -18.79
C LYS A 129 21.59 3.87 -18.95
N TYR A 130 21.23 4.66 -17.92
CA TYR A 130 20.03 5.48 -17.83
C TYR A 130 20.27 7.00 -17.90
N GLY A 131 21.49 7.45 -18.23
CA GLY A 131 21.82 8.88 -18.39
C GLY A 131 22.60 9.46 -17.19
N PRO A 132 23.10 10.72 -17.30
CA PRO A 132 23.93 11.32 -16.25
C PRO A 132 23.09 11.67 -15.02
N THR A 133 23.24 10.91 -13.94
CA THR A 133 22.57 11.17 -12.64
C THR A 133 23.23 12.28 -11.81
N LYS A 134 24.39 12.78 -12.25
CA LYS A 134 25.23 13.73 -11.52
C LYS A 134 25.81 14.76 -12.49
N LEU A 135 25.68 16.04 -12.16
CA LEU A 135 26.26 17.15 -12.90
C LEU A 135 27.47 17.68 -12.13
N CYS A 136 28.61 17.76 -12.81
CA CYS A 136 29.86 18.29 -12.28
C CYS A 136 30.00 19.77 -12.67
N PHE A 137 30.19 20.63 -11.67
CA PHE A 137 30.51 22.04 -11.88
C PHE A 137 32.01 22.26 -11.68
N ALA A 138 32.59 23.26 -12.35
CA ALA A 138 34.03 23.51 -12.49
C ALA A 138 34.86 23.64 -11.18
N ASN A 139 34.21 23.58 -10.00
CA ASN A 139 34.80 23.76 -8.67
C ASN A 139 34.69 22.53 -7.75
N LYS A 140 34.63 21.30 -8.28
CA LYS A 140 34.53 20.02 -7.51
C LYS A 140 33.17 19.77 -6.83
N TYR A 141 32.14 20.57 -7.11
CA TYR A 141 30.80 20.34 -6.57
C TYR A 141 30.00 19.46 -7.53
N ILE A 142 29.42 18.40 -6.97
CA ILE A 142 28.57 17.46 -7.69
C ILE A 142 27.14 17.68 -7.24
N CYS A 143 26.28 18.13 -8.14
CA CYS A 143 24.85 18.22 -7.90
C CYS A 143 24.12 17.04 -8.53
N LEU A 144 23.02 16.62 -7.93
CA LEU A 144 22.16 15.59 -8.51
C LEU A 144 21.41 16.16 -9.72
N TYR A 145 20.93 15.27 -10.61
CA TYR A 145 20.05 15.68 -11.70
C TYR A 145 18.85 16.52 -11.18
N GLY A 146 18.53 17.62 -11.87
CA GLY A 146 17.49 18.58 -11.45
C GLY A 146 17.94 19.60 -10.40
N GLN A 147 19.21 19.57 -9.98
CA GLN A 147 19.79 20.59 -9.08
C GLN A 147 20.68 21.58 -9.84
N ILE A 148 20.68 22.83 -9.37
CA ILE A 148 21.54 23.92 -9.84
C ILE A 148 22.51 24.31 -8.72
N LEU A 149 23.76 24.64 -9.06
CA LEU A 149 24.74 25.13 -8.10
C LEU A 149 24.46 26.60 -7.74
N CYS A 150 24.37 26.89 -6.44
CA CYS A 150 24.37 28.23 -5.86
C CYS A 150 25.52 28.33 -4.86
N ASP A 151 26.56 29.08 -5.22
CA ASP A 151 27.84 29.12 -4.50
C ASP A 151 28.49 27.73 -4.36
N LYS A 152 28.38 27.10 -3.17
CA LYS A 152 28.93 25.78 -2.85
C LYS A 152 27.86 24.73 -2.54
N LYS A 153 26.59 25.07 -2.78
CA LYS A 153 25.44 24.23 -2.45
C LYS A 153 24.58 24.01 -3.68
N CYS A 154 24.03 22.81 -3.81
CA CYS A 154 23.09 22.47 -4.85
C CYS A 154 21.67 22.76 -4.35
N PHE A 155 20.85 23.40 -5.19
CA PHE A 155 19.45 23.72 -4.89
C PHE A 155 18.55 23.21 -6.02
N ARG A 156 17.26 23.06 -5.74
CA ARG A 156 16.26 22.48 -6.64
C ARG A 156 15.23 23.55 -7.04
N PRO A 157 15.27 24.08 -8.28
CA PRO A 157 14.29 25.09 -8.72
C PRO A 157 12.85 24.59 -8.62
N ASP A 158 12.63 23.30 -8.89
CA ASP A 158 11.34 22.60 -8.74
C ASP A 158 10.83 22.56 -7.29
N GLN A 159 11.68 22.89 -6.30
CA GLN A 159 11.33 22.98 -4.89
C GLN A 159 11.17 24.43 -4.41
N ASN A 160 10.75 25.34 -5.29
CA ASN A 160 10.51 26.75 -4.96
C ASN A 160 11.76 27.44 -4.40
N GLN A 161 12.92 27.17 -4.98
CA GLN A 161 14.20 27.74 -4.57
C GLN A 161 14.78 28.63 -5.66
N THR A 162 15.44 29.71 -5.25
CA THR A 162 16.19 30.61 -6.12
C THR A 162 17.56 30.88 -5.53
N CYS A 163 18.55 31.17 -6.38
CA CYS A 163 19.86 31.63 -5.95
C CYS A 163 19.93 33.15 -6.08
N VAL A 164 20.00 33.87 -4.96
CA VAL A 164 20.11 35.34 -4.96
C VAL A 164 21.34 35.72 -4.17
N ASN A 165 22.29 36.42 -4.81
CA ASN A 165 23.56 36.84 -4.20
C ASN A 165 24.30 35.67 -3.53
N ASN A 166 24.47 34.56 -4.25
CA ASN A 166 25.18 33.36 -3.76
C ASN A 166 24.54 32.71 -2.51
N LYS A 167 23.26 33.00 -2.23
CA LYS A 167 22.49 32.38 -1.15
C LYS A 167 21.20 31.78 -1.72
N ILE A 168 20.91 30.54 -1.32
CA ILE A 168 19.64 29.89 -1.62
C ILE A 168 18.55 30.60 -0.82
N LYS A 169 17.52 31.07 -1.52
CA LYS A 169 16.30 31.64 -0.97
C LYS A 169 15.09 30.87 -1.49
N CYS A 170 13.97 31.00 -0.80
CA CYS A 170 12.70 30.51 -1.32
C CYS A 170 12.13 31.50 -2.33
N THR A 171 11.36 31.01 -3.31
CA THR A 171 10.73 31.85 -4.35
C THR A 171 9.72 32.84 -3.77
N THR A 172 9.13 32.54 -2.62
CA THR A 172 8.17 33.40 -1.92
C THR A 172 8.71 33.82 -0.57
N ASP A 173 8.47 35.09 -0.19
CA ASP A 173 8.92 35.64 1.09
C ASP A 173 8.20 35.01 2.31
N GLU A 174 7.05 34.36 2.09
CA GLU A 174 6.34 33.62 3.13
C GLU A 174 7.02 32.29 3.48
N MET A 175 7.77 31.71 2.55
CA MET A 175 8.47 30.44 2.74
C MET A 175 9.81 30.66 3.45
N LYS A 176 10.14 29.73 4.34
CA LYS A 176 11.43 29.69 5.04
C LYS A 176 12.27 28.54 4.54
N LEU A 177 13.58 28.69 4.63
CA LEU A 177 14.52 27.62 4.28
C LEU A 177 14.82 26.79 5.54
N CYS A 178 14.63 25.47 5.45
CA CYS A 178 15.11 24.49 6.40
C CYS A 178 16.14 23.61 5.69
N HIS A 179 17.41 23.71 6.09
CA HIS A 179 18.52 23.12 5.35
C HIS A 179 18.56 23.56 3.88
N ASN A 180 18.10 22.70 2.97
CA ASN A 180 18.01 22.92 1.52
C ASN A 180 16.59 22.65 1.02
N GLN A 181 15.57 22.88 1.85
CA GLN A 181 14.16 22.74 1.48
C GLN A 181 13.39 23.98 1.91
N CYS A 182 12.56 24.48 1.01
CA CYS A 182 11.64 25.57 1.31
C CYS A 182 10.37 25.01 1.92
N TYR A 183 9.90 25.62 3.00
CA TYR A 183 8.70 25.19 3.71
C TYR A 183 7.81 26.38 4.08
N ASP A 184 6.50 26.10 4.16
CA ASP A 184 5.51 27.03 4.67
C ASP A 184 5.49 26.95 6.21
N PRO A 185 5.92 28.02 6.94
CA PRO A 185 5.95 28.03 8.39
C PRO A 185 4.57 28.01 9.05
N LYS A 186 3.47 28.15 8.28
CA LYS A 186 2.10 27.98 8.78
C LYS A 186 1.69 26.50 8.85
N LYS A 187 2.40 25.60 8.17
CA LYS A 187 2.07 24.17 8.06
C LYS A 187 3.12 23.26 8.69
N LEU A 188 4.39 23.68 8.64
CA LEU A 188 5.52 22.89 9.07
C LEU A 188 6.42 23.70 10.01
N SER A 189 7.12 23.01 10.89
CA SER A 189 8.16 23.51 11.76
C SER A 189 9.52 22.95 11.30
N CYS A 190 10.57 23.77 11.37
CA CYS A 190 11.93 23.34 11.08
C CYS A 190 12.69 23.14 12.40
N HIS A 191 13.19 21.93 12.63
CA HIS A 191 13.97 21.58 13.79
C HIS A 191 15.43 21.36 13.41
N ASN A 192 16.36 21.86 14.25
CA ASN A 192 17.81 21.73 14.10
C ASN A 192 18.35 22.15 12.71
N ASN A 193 17.63 23.06 12.03
CA ASN A 193 17.94 23.49 10.67
C ASN A 193 18.11 22.32 9.66
N ARG A 194 17.41 21.21 9.90
CA ARG A 194 17.52 19.97 9.09
C ARG A 194 16.19 19.25 8.88
N THR A 195 15.37 19.14 9.91
CA THR A 195 14.19 18.27 9.87
C THR A 195 12.93 19.10 9.81
N LEU A 196 12.10 18.86 8.80
CA LEU A 196 10.78 19.47 8.65
C LEU A 196 9.73 18.56 9.28
N CYS A 197 9.05 19.07 10.31
CA CYS A 197 7.96 18.39 10.99
C CYS A 197 6.64 19.14 10.82
N LYS A 198 5.50 18.47 11.05
CA LYS A 198 4.21 19.17 11.14
C LYS A 198 4.21 20.09 12.37
N MET A 199 3.39 21.16 12.38
CA MET A 199 3.34 22.18 13.44
C MET A 199 3.31 21.64 14.88
N ASP A 200 2.68 20.48 15.12
CA ASP A 200 2.56 19.86 16.45
C ASP A 200 3.52 18.69 16.70
N GLN A 201 4.42 18.42 15.74
CA GLN A 201 5.40 17.36 15.84
C GLN A 201 6.78 17.92 16.21
N MET A 202 7.56 17.11 16.92
CA MET A 202 8.94 17.40 17.28
C MET A 202 9.88 16.49 16.53
N ALA A 203 11.12 16.92 16.29
CA ALA A 203 12.16 16.05 15.76
C ALA A 203 12.83 15.27 16.89
N CYS A 204 13.07 13.96 16.68
CA CYS A 204 13.92 13.15 17.54
C CYS A 204 15.14 12.74 16.72
N GLY A 205 16.32 13.26 17.06
CA GLY A 205 17.48 13.16 16.18
C GLY A 205 18.23 14.45 15.99
N LEU A 206 19.56 14.41 16.16
CA LEU A 206 20.44 15.30 15.41
C LEU A 206 20.59 14.84 13.95
N GLU A 207 20.51 13.53 13.72
CA GLU A 207 20.68 12.92 12.39
C GLU A 207 19.46 12.13 11.91
N SER A 208 18.60 11.67 12.81
CA SER A 208 17.35 11.03 12.42
C SER A 208 16.34 12.11 12.00
N TYR A 209 15.94 12.05 10.73
CA TYR A 209 14.88 12.88 10.13
C TYR A 209 13.48 12.47 10.60
N GLN A 210 13.35 12.01 11.86
CA GLN A 210 12.11 11.46 12.39
C GLN A 210 11.37 12.51 13.19
N CYS A 211 10.17 12.83 12.72
CA CYS A 211 9.21 13.62 13.45
C CYS A 211 8.30 12.70 14.27
N TYR A 212 8.00 13.10 15.50
CA TYR A 212 7.10 12.38 16.39
C TYR A 212 6.10 13.33 17.03
N ASP A 213 4.94 12.78 17.39
CA ASP A 213 3.95 13.48 18.20
C ASP A 213 4.35 13.36 19.69
N PRO A 214 4.67 14.47 20.38
CA PRO A 214 5.10 14.44 21.78
C PRO A 214 3.99 13.98 22.75
N THR A 215 2.74 13.89 22.31
CA THR A 215 1.63 13.35 23.11
C THR A 215 1.56 11.82 23.07
N GLU A 216 2.17 11.19 22.05
CA GLU A 216 2.17 9.73 21.87
C GLU A 216 3.53 9.10 22.16
N LYS A 217 4.62 9.84 21.91
CA LYS A 217 5.99 9.37 22.02
C LYS A 217 6.89 10.37 22.75
N LEU A 218 7.97 9.87 23.31
CA LEU A 218 9.04 10.64 23.93
C LEU A 218 10.36 10.30 23.24
N CYS A 219 11.17 11.33 22.99
CA CYS A 219 12.53 11.17 22.48
C CYS A 219 13.54 11.11 23.62
N PHE A 220 14.38 10.08 23.61
CA PHE A 220 15.46 9.85 24.56
C PHE A 220 16.81 9.93 23.84
N ASN A 221 17.78 10.60 24.49
CA ASN A 221 19.17 10.75 24.03
C ASN A 221 19.29 11.20 22.55
N ASP A 222 18.40 12.10 22.12
CA ASP A 222 18.37 12.68 20.78
C ASP A 222 18.39 11.66 19.63
N SER A 223 17.94 10.42 19.85
CA SER A 223 17.94 9.39 18.80
C SER A 223 16.91 8.29 18.97
N HIS A 224 16.34 8.11 20.17
CA HIS A 224 15.50 6.96 20.46
C HIS A 224 14.06 7.35 20.81
N LEU A 225 13.07 6.77 20.12
CA LEU A 225 11.66 7.07 20.31
C LEU A 225 10.96 5.95 21.07
N CYS A 226 10.43 6.25 22.25
CA CYS A 226 9.57 5.35 23.01
C CYS A 226 8.15 5.91 23.12
N LEU A 227 7.14 5.05 23.33
CA LEU A 227 5.80 5.52 23.63
C LEU A 227 5.76 6.25 24.98
N VAL A 228 4.83 7.18 25.17
CA VAL A 228 4.61 7.81 26.48
C VAL A 228 4.35 6.74 27.53
N GLY A 229 5.09 6.79 28.64
CA GLY A 229 5.04 5.80 29.72
C GLY A 229 6.07 4.67 29.61
N GLN A 230 6.78 4.55 28.48
CA GLN A 230 7.91 3.65 28.33
C GLN A 230 9.24 4.34 28.69
N GLN A 231 10.23 3.54 29.06
CA GLN A 231 11.62 3.94 29.27
C GLN A 231 12.54 3.28 28.24
N PRO A 232 13.65 3.92 27.86
CA PRO A 232 14.62 3.35 26.92
C PRO A 232 15.38 2.19 27.57
N CYS A 233 15.55 1.09 26.83
CA CYS A 233 16.46 0.00 27.16
C CYS A 233 17.50 -0.15 26.04
N GLY A 234 18.67 0.43 26.26
CA GLY A 234 19.74 0.44 25.26
C GLY A 234 19.48 1.40 24.11
N GLN A 235 19.91 1.02 22.91
CA GLN A 235 19.85 1.87 21.72
C GLN A 235 18.55 1.72 20.92
N HIS A 236 17.82 0.62 21.10
CA HIS A 236 16.75 0.23 20.16
C HIS A 236 15.46 -0.24 20.83
N ASP A 237 15.47 -0.56 22.13
CA ASP A 237 14.29 -1.08 22.80
C ASP A 237 13.72 -0.07 23.79
N CYS A 238 12.42 -0.22 24.04
CA CYS A 238 11.67 0.56 25.02
C CYS A 238 10.86 -0.43 25.85
N TYR A 239 10.70 -0.17 27.14
CA TYR A 239 9.99 -1.06 28.04
C TYR A 239 9.07 -0.30 28.98
N TYR A 240 8.03 -0.95 29.49
CA TYR A 240 7.18 -0.38 30.52
C TYR A 240 7.70 -0.75 31.91
N PRO A 241 8.22 0.20 32.71
CA PRO A 241 8.84 -0.10 34.01
C PRO A 241 7.87 -0.70 35.05
N LEU A 242 6.56 -0.67 34.79
CA LEU A 242 5.54 -1.33 35.62
C LEU A 242 5.41 -2.83 35.37
N PHE A 243 5.92 -3.34 34.24
CA PHE A 243 5.76 -4.74 33.83
C PHE A 243 7.09 -5.40 33.46
N GLU A 244 8.10 -4.59 33.14
CA GLU A 244 9.36 -5.02 32.58
C GLU A 244 10.52 -4.32 33.29
N THR A 245 11.72 -4.90 33.19
CA THR A 245 12.99 -4.35 33.64
C THR A 245 14.01 -4.39 32.50
N CYS A 246 14.83 -3.35 32.39
CA CYS A 246 15.95 -3.34 31.46
C CYS A 246 17.19 -3.93 32.15
N SER A 247 17.62 -5.10 31.68
CA SER A 247 18.82 -5.77 32.17
C SER A 247 19.98 -5.54 31.21
N ASN A 248 21.18 -5.32 31.78
CA ASN A 248 22.43 -5.09 31.05
C ASN A 248 22.37 -3.96 29.99
N LEU A 249 21.48 -2.99 30.17
CA LEU A 249 21.29 -1.85 29.26
C LEU A 249 20.89 -2.24 27.83
N THR A 250 20.51 -3.49 27.56
CA THR A 250 20.22 -3.94 26.17
C THR A 250 19.09 -4.96 26.08
N THR A 251 18.55 -5.45 27.20
CA THR A 251 17.57 -6.53 27.18
C THR A 251 16.40 -6.20 28.08
N VAL A 252 15.22 -6.18 27.49
CA VAL A 252 13.95 -6.03 28.21
C VAL A 252 13.49 -7.40 28.70
N CYS A 253 13.36 -7.57 30.00
CA CYS A 253 12.80 -8.77 30.61
C CYS A 253 11.53 -8.44 31.40
N PRO A 254 10.56 -9.35 31.52
CA PRO A 254 9.45 -9.16 32.46
C PRO A 254 9.97 -8.96 33.89
N LEU A 255 9.25 -8.19 34.71
CA LEU A 255 9.60 -8.00 36.11
C LEU A 255 9.73 -9.35 36.82
N GLY A 256 10.80 -9.51 37.60
CA GLY A 256 11.13 -10.77 38.27
C GLY A 256 12.06 -11.69 37.47
N TYR A 257 12.31 -11.42 36.18
CA TYR A 257 13.23 -12.21 35.37
C TYR A 257 14.62 -11.54 35.27
N GLN A 258 15.67 -12.35 35.22
CA GLN A 258 17.05 -11.89 35.00
C GLN A 258 17.51 -12.24 33.58
N ALA A 259 18.17 -11.31 32.90
CA ALA A 259 18.76 -11.58 31.60
C ALA A 259 20.09 -12.35 31.76
N ILE A 260 20.15 -13.54 31.17
CA ILE A 260 21.33 -14.38 31.15
C ILE A 260 21.87 -14.44 29.71
N PRO A 261 23.18 -14.28 29.49
CA PRO A 261 23.77 -14.45 28.16
C PRO A 261 23.48 -15.85 27.63
N ASP A 262 22.92 -15.95 26.42
CA ASP A 262 22.74 -17.26 25.78
C ASP A 262 24.11 -17.78 25.33
N LYS A 263 24.71 -18.63 26.17
CA LYS A 263 26.00 -19.28 25.86
C LYS A 263 25.89 -20.35 24.77
N LYS A 264 24.68 -20.77 24.37
CA LYS A 264 24.46 -21.90 23.45
C LYS A 264 24.25 -21.47 22.00
N THR A 265 23.79 -20.25 21.75
CA THR A 265 23.70 -19.72 20.39
C THR A 265 25.04 -19.11 19.97
N LYS A 266 25.79 -19.79 19.09
CA LYS A 266 26.93 -19.22 18.35
C LYS A 266 26.46 -18.22 17.27
N SER A 267 25.50 -17.36 17.62
CA SER A 267 25.02 -16.27 16.79
C SER A 267 25.91 -15.05 17.01
N TYR A 268 26.22 -14.30 15.95
CA TYR A 268 26.99 -13.05 16.02
C TYR A 268 26.28 -11.91 16.79
N TYR A 269 25.01 -12.13 17.19
CA TYR A 269 24.24 -11.24 18.05
C TYR A 269 24.14 -11.86 19.44
N SER A 270 24.54 -11.12 20.47
CA SER A 270 24.39 -11.53 21.88
C SER A 270 22.91 -11.60 22.23
N SER A 271 22.27 -12.74 22.01
CA SER A 271 20.93 -13.01 22.51
C SER A 271 21.00 -13.24 24.02
N TYR A 272 20.19 -12.52 24.77
CA TYR A 272 19.97 -12.75 26.19
C TYR A 272 18.63 -13.48 26.37
N LEU A 273 18.58 -14.42 27.31
CA LEU A 273 17.35 -15.10 27.73
C LEU A 273 16.90 -14.53 29.07
N CYS A 274 15.60 -14.33 29.23
CA CYS A 274 15.04 -13.91 30.51
C CYS A 274 14.64 -15.16 31.31
N ILE A 275 15.30 -15.39 32.44
CA ILE A 275 15.06 -16.57 33.31
C ILE A 275 14.56 -16.09 34.68
N HIS A 276 13.50 -16.72 35.19
CA HIS A 276 13.02 -16.44 36.54
C HIS A 276 14.00 -17.06 37.57
N PRO A 277 14.37 -16.39 38.66
CA PRO A 277 15.36 -16.91 39.60
C PRO A 277 14.84 -18.11 40.41
N ASP A 278 13.53 -18.20 40.64
CA ASP A 278 12.91 -19.24 41.47
C ASP A 278 12.23 -20.37 40.67
N SER A 279 12.17 -20.25 39.35
CA SER A 279 11.60 -21.27 38.46
C SER A 279 12.50 -21.43 37.24
N ASP A 280 12.72 -22.66 36.76
CA ASP A 280 13.45 -22.91 35.49
C ASP A 280 12.65 -22.44 34.25
N GLU A 281 11.76 -21.46 34.42
CA GLU A 281 10.95 -20.86 33.37
C GLU A 281 11.80 -19.90 32.55
N ILE A 282 11.91 -20.21 31.27
CA ILE A 282 12.63 -19.42 30.28
C ILE A 282 11.60 -18.68 29.44
N CYS A 283 11.62 -17.34 29.51
CA CYS A 283 10.89 -16.51 28.57
C CYS A 283 11.85 -16.04 27.49
N ASN A 284 11.52 -16.33 26.23
CA ASN A 284 12.31 -15.82 25.12
C ASN A 284 11.97 -14.34 24.98
N SER A 285 12.97 -13.49 25.24
CA SER A 285 12.97 -12.11 24.77
C SER A 285 12.92 -12.18 23.25
N ALA A 286 11.75 -11.98 22.66
CA ALA A 286 11.65 -11.86 21.21
C ALA A 286 12.49 -10.63 20.81
N VAL A 287 13.50 -10.86 19.99
CA VAL A 287 14.24 -9.81 19.32
C VAL A 287 13.21 -9.04 18.49
N TYR A 288 13.13 -7.72 18.71
CA TYR A 288 12.20 -6.75 18.10
C TYR A 288 10.83 -6.54 18.80
N GLY A 289 10.85 -5.69 19.83
CA GLY A 289 9.78 -4.70 20.09
C GLY A 289 8.41 -5.18 20.56
N ASN A 290 8.17 -6.49 20.66
CA ASN A 290 6.95 -7.08 21.19
C ASN A 290 7.36 -7.99 22.34
N GLY A 291 6.85 -7.72 23.55
CA GLY A 291 7.34 -8.29 24.82
C GLY A 291 7.55 -9.82 24.84
N ALA A 292 8.25 -10.28 25.86
CA ALA A 292 8.69 -11.67 25.97
C ALA A 292 7.51 -12.67 25.85
N THR A 293 7.72 -13.73 25.06
CA THR A 293 6.75 -14.84 24.93
C THR A 293 7.22 -15.99 25.80
N CYS A 294 6.39 -16.38 26.78
CA CYS A 294 6.63 -17.51 27.66
C CYS A 294 5.85 -18.74 27.13
N ARG A 295 6.45 -19.93 27.17
CA ARG A 295 5.86 -21.16 26.65
C ARG A 295 5.15 -21.90 27.78
N PHE A 296 3.81 -22.10 27.72
CA PHE A 296 3.05 -22.86 28.74
C PHE A 296 1.99 -23.81 28.16
N THR A 297 1.64 -24.82 28.97
CA THR A 297 0.63 -25.89 28.79
C THR A 297 -0.79 -25.43 29.22
N PRO A 298 -1.90 -26.05 28.73
CA PRO A 298 -3.16 -25.32 28.48
C PRO A 298 -4.24 -25.17 29.57
N ASP A 299 -4.12 -25.70 30.80
CA ASP A 299 -5.32 -25.95 31.64
C ASP A 299 -5.37 -25.29 33.04
N ARG A 300 -5.30 -23.94 33.18
CA ARG A 300 -5.58 -23.28 34.48
C ARG A 300 -6.35 -21.97 34.35
N GLU A 301 -7.12 -21.60 35.39
CA GLU A 301 -7.83 -20.31 35.57
C GLU A 301 -6.85 -19.16 35.91
N CYS A 302 -7.23 -17.89 35.69
CA CYS A 302 -6.39 -16.71 35.95
C CYS A 302 -6.14 -16.62 37.46
N ASP A 303 -5.09 -17.29 37.94
CA ASP A 303 -4.60 -17.08 39.29
C ASP A 303 -3.10 -16.77 39.30
N GLU A 304 -2.83 -15.81 40.16
CA GLU A 304 -1.60 -15.13 40.55
C GLU A 304 -0.59 -14.65 39.48
N ARG A 305 -0.23 -15.38 38.40
CA ARG A 305 1.01 -15.05 37.62
C ARG A 305 1.11 -15.49 36.14
N GLN A 306 0.04 -15.69 35.36
CA GLN A 306 0.18 -16.33 34.03
C GLN A 306 -0.47 -15.58 32.84
N CYS A 307 0.25 -15.54 31.71
CA CYS A 307 -0.24 -15.13 30.38
C CYS A 307 -0.71 -16.37 29.60
N TYR A 308 -1.81 -16.25 28.86
CA TYR A 308 -2.31 -17.31 27.99
C TYR A 308 -1.92 -17.06 26.54
N THR A 309 -1.27 -18.05 25.92
CA THR A 309 -1.17 -18.14 24.46
C THR A 309 -1.63 -19.53 24.03
N ARG A 310 -2.70 -19.61 23.22
CA ARG A 310 -2.96 -20.81 22.40
C ARG A 310 -1.93 -20.86 21.27
N PRO A 311 -1.50 -22.04 20.79
CA PRO A 311 -0.26 -22.12 20.01
C PRO A 311 -0.33 -21.71 18.53
N TYR A 312 -1.41 -21.11 18.01
CA TYR A 312 -1.52 -20.99 16.54
C TYR A 312 -2.05 -19.70 15.90
N ASN A 313 -2.59 -18.71 16.62
CA ASN A 313 -3.02 -17.43 16.02
C ASN A 313 -2.62 -16.25 16.94
N ASP A 314 -2.38 -15.05 16.38
CA ASP A 314 -1.90 -13.81 17.05
C ASP A 314 -2.78 -13.26 18.21
N GLU A 315 -3.69 -14.05 18.78
CA GLU A 315 -4.62 -13.69 19.84
C GLU A 315 -4.08 -14.09 21.23
N GLY A 316 -2.96 -13.51 21.64
CA GLY A 316 -2.52 -13.60 23.04
C GLY A 316 -3.48 -12.88 23.99
N CYS A 317 -3.58 -13.32 25.24
CA CYS A 317 -4.33 -12.65 26.29
C CYS A 317 -3.42 -12.24 27.46
N VAL A 318 -3.62 -11.05 28.02
CA VAL A 318 -2.88 -10.50 29.17
C VAL A 318 -3.85 -10.39 30.36
N CYS A 319 -3.45 -10.93 31.51
CA CYS A 319 -4.26 -10.88 32.74
C CYS A 319 -3.89 -9.64 33.58
N PHE A 320 -4.91 -8.92 34.06
CA PHE A 320 -4.81 -7.70 34.86
C PHE A 320 -5.57 -7.90 36.18
N ASN A 321 -4.95 -7.51 37.30
CA ASN A 321 -5.52 -7.54 38.66
C ASN A 321 -6.20 -8.86 39.06
N LYS A 322 -5.71 -10.00 38.56
CA LYS A 322 -6.21 -11.37 38.82
C LYS A 322 -7.64 -11.67 38.35
N THR A 323 -8.39 -10.70 37.83
CA THR A 323 -9.81 -10.88 37.49
C THR A 323 -10.16 -10.47 36.07
N LEU A 324 -9.28 -9.75 35.36
CA LEU A 324 -9.58 -9.19 34.06
C LEU A 324 -8.57 -9.66 33.02
N THR A 325 -9.01 -10.45 32.05
CA THR A 325 -8.18 -10.89 30.93
C THR A 325 -8.50 -10.05 29.70
N CYS A 326 -7.51 -9.31 29.18
CA CYS A 326 -7.65 -8.52 27.96
C CYS A 326 -6.90 -9.16 26.79
N ARG A 327 -7.35 -8.94 25.56
CA ARG A 327 -6.62 -9.38 24.36
C ARG A 327 -5.32 -8.59 24.20
N ASN A 328 -4.34 -9.16 23.52
CA ASN A 328 -3.06 -8.52 23.25
C ASN A 328 -3.27 -7.16 22.57
N GLY A 329 -2.62 -6.11 23.08
CA GLY A 329 -2.81 -4.72 22.64
C GLY A 329 -4.00 -3.98 23.26
N GLN A 330 -4.71 -4.57 24.23
CA GLN A 330 -5.69 -3.88 25.08
C GLN A 330 -5.10 -3.55 26.46
N GLN A 331 -5.63 -2.50 27.09
CA GLN A 331 -5.29 -1.99 28.42
C GLN A 331 -6.51 -2.10 29.35
N PRO A 332 -6.32 -2.28 30.67
CA PRO A 332 -7.43 -2.35 31.62
C PRO A 332 -7.97 -0.95 31.97
N CYS A 333 -9.29 -0.87 32.17
CA CYS A 333 -10.02 0.28 32.68
C CYS A 333 -11.10 -0.23 33.65
N GLY A 334 -10.77 -0.31 34.93
CA GLY A 334 -11.62 -0.98 35.93
C GLY A 334 -11.75 -2.46 35.62
N ASN A 335 -12.99 -2.91 35.38
CA ASN A 335 -13.31 -4.31 35.01
C ASN A 335 -13.51 -4.49 33.50
N GLN A 336 -13.02 -3.56 32.68
CA GLN A 336 -13.15 -3.58 31.22
C GLN A 336 -11.78 -3.44 30.55
N CYS A 337 -11.67 -3.97 29.35
CA CYS A 337 -10.49 -3.81 28.51
C CYS A 337 -10.77 -2.80 27.40
N TYR A 338 -9.84 -1.88 27.14
CA TYR A 338 -9.94 -0.90 26.05
C TYR A 338 -8.70 -0.93 25.17
N SER A 339 -8.81 -0.48 23.92
CA SER A 339 -7.66 -0.28 23.03
C SER A 339 -7.66 1.12 22.47
N SER A 340 -6.57 1.85 22.68
CA SER A 340 -6.33 3.14 22.04
C SER A 340 -6.31 3.05 20.52
N ARG A 341 -5.94 1.88 19.97
CA ARG A 341 -6.00 1.58 18.53
C ARG A 341 -7.41 1.66 17.95
N TYR A 342 -8.44 1.40 18.77
CA TYR A 342 -9.85 1.53 18.40
C TYR A 342 -10.45 2.87 18.81
N GLY A 343 -9.60 3.87 19.10
CA GLY A 343 -10.04 5.21 19.48
C GLY A 343 -10.67 5.29 20.86
N GLN A 344 -10.38 4.34 21.75
CA GLN A 344 -10.90 4.32 23.12
C GLN A 344 -9.96 5.02 24.10
N ILE A 345 -10.54 5.56 25.17
CA ILE A 345 -9.84 6.12 26.32
C ILE A 345 -10.47 5.59 27.61
N CYS A 346 -9.67 5.43 28.66
CA CYS A 346 -10.17 5.16 30.00
C CYS A 346 -10.35 6.48 30.76
N ILE A 347 -11.53 6.66 31.36
CA ILE A 347 -11.85 7.82 32.21
C ILE A 347 -12.10 7.30 33.63
N ASP A 348 -11.49 7.99 34.60
CA ASP A 348 -11.61 7.72 36.04
C ASP A 348 -11.28 6.29 36.48
N ASN A 349 -10.42 5.59 35.73
CA ASN A 349 -10.03 4.19 35.96
C ASN A 349 -11.20 3.19 36.02
N SER A 350 -12.39 3.55 35.55
CA SER A 350 -13.57 2.66 35.60
C SER A 350 -14.44 2.69 34.35
N THR A 351 -14.32 3.71 33.50
CA THR A 351 -15.24 3.90 32.38
C THR A 351 -14.47 4.07 31.08
N VAL A 352 -14.61 3.10 30.19
CA VAL A 352 -14.12 3.24 28.81
C VAL A 352 -15.05 4.21 28.07
N LYS A 353 -14.47 5.16 27.35
CA LYS A 353 -15.18 6.05 26.42
C LYS A 353 -14.44 6.12 25.09
N CYS A 354 -15.08 6.75 24.12
CA CYS A 354 -14.43 7.11 22.87
C CYS A 354 -13.65 8.41 23.04
N ARG A 355 -12.47 8.46 22.43
CA ARG A 355 -11.57 9.63 22.46
C ARG A 355 -12.28 10.87 21.90
N ASP A 356 -13.07 10.67 20.85
CA ASP A 356 -13.92 11.71 20.30
C ASP A 356 -15.27 11.72 21.04
N SER A 357 -15.60 12.87 21.62
CA SER A 357 -16.85 13.08 22.37
C SER A 357 -18.12 12.91 21.53
N THR A 358 -18.02 12.99 20.20
CA THR A 358 -19.16 12.70 19.32
C THR A 358 -19.39 11.20 19.11
N ASN A 359 -18.43 10.36 19.51
CA ASN A 359 -18.47 8.93 19.25
C ASN A 359 -19.08 8.15 20.43
N VAL A 360 -19.89 7.13 20.15
CA VAL A 360 -20.60 6.32 21.16
C VAL A 360 -20.00 4.91 21.19
N LEU A 361 -20.01 4.20 22.33
CA LEU A 361 -19.63 2.78 22.36
C LEU A 361 -20.69 1.94 21.63
N CYS A 362 -20.31 1.10 20.67
CA CYS A 362 -21.27 0.20 20.02
C CYS A 362 -21.77 -0.83 21.07
N VAL A 363 -23.08 -0.94 21.23
CA VAL A 363 -23.73 -1.78 22.25
C VAL A 363 -23.21 -3.22 22.17
N GLY A 364 -22.72 -3.75 23.30
CA GLY A 364 -22.17 -5.10 23.39
C GLY A 364 -20.72 -5.25 22.90
N THR A 365 -20.02 -4.14 22.59
CA THR A 365 -18.63 -4.19 22.13
C THR A 365 -17.74 -3.15 22.84
N ASN A 366 -16.44 -3.40 22.84
CA ASN A 366 -15.42 -2.44 23.28
C ASN A 366 -14.89 -1.63 22.08
N LYS A 367 -15.76 -1.02 21.25
CA LYS A 367 -15.34 -0.19 20.11
C LYS A 367 -16.20 1.06 19.92
N CYS A 368 -15.63 2.07 19.27
CA CYS A 368 -16.18 3.41 19.14
C CYS A 368 -16.87 3.67 17.79
N TYR A 369 -18.11 4.14 17.84
CA TYR A 369 -18.98 4.52 16.72
C TYR A 369 -18.83 6.00 16.40
N SER A 370 -18.62 6.37 15.13
CA SER A 370 -18.75 7.77 14.71
C SER A 370 -20.08 8.03 14.00
N PRO A 371 -20.92 8.96 14.50
CA PRO A 371 -22.19 9.32 13.86
C PRO A 371 -22.02 9.98 12.49
N LEU A 372 -20.83 10.49 12.17
CA LEU A 372 -20.54 11.13 10.89
C LEU A 372 -20.23 10.12 9.77
N THR A 373 -19.78 8.91 10.11
CA THR A 373 -19.36 7.91 9.11
C THR A 373 -20.23 6.66 9.08
N SER A 374 -21.08 6.42 10.09
CA SER A 374 -21.94 5.21 10.21
C SER A 374 -21.15 3.90 10.20
N ILE A 375 -19.99 3.83 10.85
CA ILE A 375 -19.14 2.62 10.88
C ILE A 375 -18.91 2.16 12.33
N CYS A 376 -19.19 0.87 12.60
CA CYS A 376 -18.62 0.09 13.71
C CYS A 376 -17.69 -0.98 13.08
N PHE A 377 -16.49 -1.19 13.64
CA PHE A 377 -15.55 -2.21 13.16
C PHE A 377 -15.73 -3.50 13.99
N ASN A 378 -16.17 -4.63 13.45
CA ASN A 378 -16.02 -5.93 14.15
C ASN A 378 -14.76 -6.69 13.65
N ASP A 379 -14.39 -7.79 14.30
CA ASP A 379 -13.20 -8.58 13.94
C ASP A 379 -13.41 -9.51 12.70
N THR A 380 -14.64 -9.59 12.16
CA THR A 380 -14.98 -10.29 10.90
C THR A 380 -15.27 -9.35 9.72
N GLY A 381 -15.15 -8.03 9.91
CA GLY A 381 -15.28 -7.01 8.86
C GLY A 381 -16.72 -6.69 8.40
N MET A 382 -17.77 -7.14 9.10
CA MET A 382 -19.14 -6.89 8.65
C MET A 382 -19.72 -5.59 9.22
N ILE A 383 -20.28 -4.76 8.34
CA ILE A 383 -20.90 -3.47 8.65
C ILE A 383 -22.40 -3.58 8.36
N CYS A 384 -23.24 -3.35 9.37
CA CYS A 384 -24.70 -3.28 9.21
C CYS A 384 -25.19 -1.83 9.07
N PRO A 385 -26.18 -1.54 8.21
CA PRO A 385 -26.79 -0.22 8.11
C PRO A 385 -27.39 0.26 9.44
N LEU A 386 -27.53 1.59 9.59
CA LEU A 386 -28.20 2.18 10.76
C LEU A 386 -29.62 1.62 10.90
N GLY A 387 -29.91 1.02 12.05
CA GLY A 387 -31.19 0.36 12.33
C GLY A 387 -31.16 -1.17 12.20
N SER A 388 -30.08 -1.74 11.65
CA SER A 388 -29.89 -3.18 11.52
C SER A 388 -28.93 -3.75 12.58
N GLU A 389 -29.18 -4.99 12.99
CA GLU A 389 -28.36 -5.78 13.91
C GLU A 389 -27.60 -6.87 13.13
N PRO A 390 -26.41 -7.31 13.58
CA PRO A 390 -25.67 -8.39 12.94
C PRO A 390 -26.35 -9.76 13.16
N CYS A 391 -26.33 -10.58 12.12
CA CYS A 391 -26.75 -11.98 12.11
C CYS A 391 -25.58 -12.86 11.67
N GLY A 392 -24.82 -13.37 12.65
CA GLY A 392 -23.58 -14.10 12.40
C GLY A 392 -22.46 -13.22 11.85
N ASN A 393 -21.60 -13.81 11.02
CA ASN A 393 -20.40 -13.15 10.51
C ASN A 393 -20.59 -12.47 9.14
N GLN A 394 -21.74 -12.67 8.48
CA GLN A 394 -21.95 -12.27 7.07
C GLN A 394 -23.29 -11.61 6.75
N LEU A 395 -24.27 -11.61 7.66
CA LEU A 395 -25.58 -11.01 7.42
C LEU A 395 -25.95 -9.95 8.46
N CYS A 396 -26.85 -9.04 8.06
CA CYS A 396 -27.47 -8.04 8.93
C CYS A 396 -28.98 -8.18 8.82
N PHE A 397 -29.71 -7.93 9.90
CA PHE A 397 -31.18 -7.96 9.91
C PHE A 397 -31.75 -6.69 10.55
N ASP A 398 -32.89 -6.21 10.08
CA ASP A 398 -33.53 -5.00 10.55
C ASP A 398 -34.83 -5.35 11.31
N ARG A 399 -34.82 -5.12 12.63
CA ARG A 399 -36.01 -5.36 13.46
C ARG A 399 -37.19 -4.48 13.06
N GLN A 400 -36.95 -3.28 12.53
CA GLN A 400 -38.03 -2.39 12.09
C GLN A 400 -38.69 -2.89 10.80
N LYS A 401 -37.98 -3.71 10.02
CA LYS A 401 -38.54 -4.44 8.87
C LYS A 401 -39.17 -5.77 9.24
N ASN A 402 -39.31 -6.05 10.55
CA ASN A 402 -39.77 -7.32 11.07
C ASN A 402 -38.92 -8.48 10.55
N GLU A 403 -37.60 -8.40 10.63
CA GLU A 403 -36.70 -9.51 10.30
C GLU A 403 -36.20 -10.22 11.57
N THR A 404 -35.91 -11.51 11.48
CA THR A 404 -35.36 -12.36 12.55
C THR A 404 -34.15 -13.14 12.06
N CYS A 405 -33.09 -13.14 12.87
CA CYS A 405 -31.89 -13.94 12.63
C CYS A 405 -32.05 -15.35 13.19
N HIS A 406 -31.72 -16.36 12.39
CA HIS A 406 -31.73 -17.77 12.76
C HIS A 406 -30.34 -18.38 12.55
N HIS A 407 -29.87 -19.14 13.54
CA HIS A 407 -28.65 -19.94 13.44
C HIS A 407 -29.02 -21.39 13.14
N ASN A 408 -28.42 -21.95 12.09
CA ASN A 408 -28.52 -23.37 11.77
C ASN A 408 -27.29 -24.09 12.35
N GLU A 409 -27.49 -24.78 13.48
CA GLU A 409 -26.44 -25.48 14.20
C GLU A 409 -25.78 -26.60 13.36
N GLU A 410 -26.51 -27.25 12.47
CA GLU A 410 -25.99 -28.38 11.67
C GLU A 410 -25.03 -27.93 10.57
N MET A 411 -25.24 -26.73 10.03
CA MET A 411 -24.42 -26.19 8.93
C MET A 411 -23.48 -25.06 9.37
N ASP A 412 -23.56 -24.64 10.64
CA ASP A 412 -22.91 -23.44 11.18
C ASP A 412 -23.10 -22.20 10.29
N THR A 413 -24.35 -22.01 9.82
CA THR A 413 -24.74 -20.89 8.96
C THR A 413 -25.81 -20.04 9.62
N TYR A 414 -25.85 -18.76 9.25
CA TYR A 414 -26.83 -17.80 9.72
C TYR A 414 -27.77 -17.43 8.58
N LEU A 415 -29.05 -17.23 8.89
CA LEU A 415 -30.08 -16.86 7.93
C LEU A 415 -30.97 -15.77 8.51
N VAL A 416 -31.31 -14.77 7.70
CA VAL A 416 -32.24 -13.70 8.08
C VAL A 416 -33.58 -13.95 7.39
N CYS A 417 -34.65 -14.06 8.17
CA CYS A 417 -35.99 -14.31 7.69
C CYS A 417 -36.94 -13.17 8.04
N ALA A 418 -37.91 -12.89 7.19
CA ALA A 418 -39.03 -12.03 7.57
C ALA A 418 -39.84 -12.70 8.69
N GLN A 419 -40.43 -11.91 9.58
CA GLN A 419 -41.17 -12.35 10.74
C GLN A 419 -42.33 -13.24 10.31
N GLY A 420 -42.42 -14.42 10.93
CA GLY A 420 -43.41 -15.45 10.60
C GLY A 420 -42.88 -16.52 9.65
N LEU A 421 -41.74 -16.30 8.99
CA LEU A 421 -41.04 -17.35 8.24
C LEU A 421 -40.07 -18.11 9.15
N VAL A 422 -39.91 -19.41 8.89
CA VAL A 422 -39.00 -20.30 9.63
C VAL A 422 -37.87 -20.80 8.73
N PRO A 423 -36.65 -21.00 9.25
CA PRO A 423 -35.55 -21.54 8.45
C PRO A 423 -35.82 -23.00 8.06
N CYS A 424 -35.59 -23.32 6.79
CA CYS A 424 -35.73 -24.64 6.19
C CYS A 424 -34.61 -24.86 5.15
N ASN A 425 -33.64 -25.75 5.42
CA ASN A 425 -32.52 -26.07 4.54
C ASN A 425 -31.80 -24.84 3.93
N GLY A 426 -31.58 -23.80 4.73
CA GLY A 426 -30.90 -22.57 4.29
C GLY A 426 -31.80 -21.52 3.62
N TYR A 427 -33.12 -21.72 3.58
CA TYR A 427 -34.10 -20.76 3.06
C TYR A 427 -35.18 -20.45 4.10
N CYS A 428 -35.81 -19.28 3.98
CA CYS A 428 -36.94 -18.91 4.83
C CYS A 428 -38.23 -19.47 4.22
N HIS A 429 -38.99 -20.22 5.02
CA HIS A 429 -40.19 -20.94 4.60
C HIS A 429 -41.41 -20.46 5.40
N ASP A 430 -42.55 -20.33 4.73
CA ASP A 430 -43.82 -20.00 5.39
C ASP A 430 -44.42 -21.28 6.00
N PRO A 431 -44.51 -21.39 7.34
CA PRO A 431 -45.01 -22.59 8.00
C PRO A 431 -46.48 -22.92 7.66
N PHE A 432 -47.21 -21.98 7.04
CA PHE A 432 -48.60 -22.18 6.61
C PHE A 432 -48.76 -22.49 5.10
N SER A 433 -47.66 -22.59 4.36
CA SER A 433 -47.68 -22.98 2.95
C SER A 433 -48.18 -24.42 2.76
N GLU A 434 -48.95 -24.67 1.70
CA GLU A 434 -49.38 -26.03 1.29
C GLU A 434 -48.20 -26.96 0.91
N TYR A 435 -46.99 -26.40 0.75
CA TYR A 435 -45.77 -27.14 0.49
C TYR A 435 -44.96 -27.30 1.79
N PRO A 436 -45.03 -28.45 2.49
CA PRO A 436 -44.30 -28.65 3.73
C PRO A 436 -42.78 -28.62 3.50
N CYS A 437 -42.07 -27.97 4.43
CA CYS A 437 -40.61 -28.05 4.53
C CYS A 437 -40.21 -29.49 4.89
N TYR A 438 -39.53 -30.18 3.98
CA TYR A 438 -38.94 -31.48 4.27
C TYR A 438 -37.46 -31.31 4.64
N PRO A 439 -37.04 -31.65 5.88
CA PRO A 439 -35.63 -31.68 6.23
C PRO A 439 -34.95 -32.74 5.36
N SER A 440 -34.07 -32.31 4.46
CA SER A 440 -33.37 -33.22 3.56
C SER A 440 -32.19 -33.82 4.31
N PHE A 441 -32.32 -35.06 4.76
CA PHE A 441 -31.15 -35.90 5.00
C PHE A 441 -30.47 -36.18 3.65
N LEU A 442 -29.24 -35.68 3.52
CA LEU A 442 -28.16 -36.07 2.60
C LEU A 442 -28.52 -36.86 1.32
N ASN A 443 -28.17 -36.25 0.17
CA ASN A 443 -27.65 -36.87 -1.07
C ASN A 443 -28.17 -38.27 -1.46
N GLU A 444 -29.14 -38.33 -2.39
CA GLU A 444 -29.13 -39.19 -3.60
C GLU A 444 -30.47 -39.22 -4.38
N PHE A 445 -31.54 -38.62 -3.86
CA PHE A 445 -32.86 -38.69 -4.49
C PHE A 445 -33.40 -37.30 -4.86
N ALA A 446 -33.20 -36.88 -6.11
CA ALA A 446 -34.03 -35.83 -6.69
C ALA A 446 -35.45 -36.41 -6.89
N TYR A 447 -36.44 -35.87 -6.18
CA TYR A 447 -37.85 -36.22 -6.36
C TYR A 447 -38.46 -35.32 -7.45
N CYS A 448 -39.03 -35.95 -8.49
CA CYS A 448 -39.84 -35.27 -9.47
C CYS A 448 -41.26 -35.06 -8.92
N PRO A 449 -41.96 -33.96 -9.27
CA PRO A 449 -43.39 -33.80 -8.97
C PRO A 449 -44.19 -35.00 -9.49
N GLN A 450 -45.35 -35.32 -8.87
CA GLN A 450 -46.11 -36.57 -9.13
C GLN A 450 -46.44 -36.85 -10.60
N THR A 451 -46.42 -35.85 -11.48
CA THR A 451 -46.72 -35.98 -12.92
C THR A 451 -45.47 -36.12 -13.81
N TYR A 452 -44.27 -36.20 -13.24
CA TYR A 452 -43.00 -36.26 -13.97
C TYR A 452 -42.19 -37.51 -13.61
N LYS A 453 -41.50 -38.09 -14.59
CA LYS A 453 -40.59 -39.23 -14.44
C LYS A 453 -39.12 -38.81 -14.56
N ARG A 454 -38.22 -39.59 -13.97
CA ARG A 454 -36.78 -39.30 -13.92
C ARG A 454 -36.07 -39.85 -15.17
N CYS A 455 -35.21 -39.05 -15.83
CA CYS A 455 -34.31 -39.60 -16.87
C CYS A 455 -33.29 -40.53 -16.19
N HIS A 456 -33.10 -41.75 -16.71
CA HIS A 456 -32.07 -42.66 -16.21
C HIS A 456 -30.67 -42.13 -16.59
N GLY A 457 -29.75 -42.03 -15.63
CA GLY A 457 -28.32 -41.74 -15.90
C GLY A 457 -27.90 -40.26 -15.86
N THR A 458 -28.79 -39.31 -15.59
CA THR A 458 -28.42 -37.90 -15.41
C THR A 458 -28.84 -37.37 -14.03
N TYR A 459 -27.94 -36.66 -13.34
CA TYR A 459 -28.23 -36.06 -12.04
C TYR A 459 -29.24 -34.91 -12.21
N GLY A 460 -30.48 -35.13 -11.75
CA GLY A 460 -31.45 -34.06 -11.47
C GLY A 460 -32.44 -33.65 -12.57
N ARG A 461 -32.64 -34.43 -13.66
CA ARG A 461 -33.64 -34.09 -14.69
C ARG A 461 -34.92 -34.95 -14.63
N CYS A 462 -36.05 -34.26 -14.74
CA CYS A 462 -37.40 -34.81 -14.79
C CYS A 462 -38.04 -34.52 -16.15
N TYR A 463 -38.81 -35.46 -16.71
CA TYR A 463 -39.55 -35.30 -17.97
C TYR A 463 -41.03 -35.64 -17.77
N TYR A 464 -41.90 -35.08 -18.61
CA TYR A 464 -43.34 -35.33 -18.57
C TYR A 464 -43.66 -36.55 -19.42
N GLU A 465 -44.60 -37.39 -18.98
CA GLU A 465 -44.85 -38.73 -19.54
C GLU A 465 -45.21 -38.75 -21.05
N ASN A 466 -45.61 -37.59 -21.61
CA ASN A 466 -46.01 -37.45 -23.02
C ASN A 466 -44.99 -36.73 -23.91
N SER A 467 -43.77 -36.44 -23.43
CA SER A 467 -42.68 -35.85 -24.23
C SER A 467 -41.50 -36.82 -24.32
N GLN A 468 -41.41 -37.59 -25.40
CA GLN A 468 -40.46 -38.72 -25.51
C GLN A 468 -39.04 -38.34 -25.96
N ASP A 469 -38.75 -37.07 -26.27
CA ASP A 469 -37.54 -36.68 -27.02
C ASP A 469 -36.47 -35.85 -26.24
N MET A 470 -36.36 -35.94 -24.90
CA MET A 470 -35.44 -35.02 -24.16
C MET A 470 -34.40 -35.65 -23.22
N CYS A 471 -34.03 -36.93 -23.36
CA CYS A 471 -32.97 -37.54 -22.54
C CYS A 471 -31.71 -38.01 -23.32
N ASP A 472 -31.42 -37.50 -24.52
CA ASP A 472 -30.18 -37.84 -25.25
C ASP A 472 -29.20 -36.65 -25.34
N ILE A 473 -27.99 -36.81 -24.80
CA ILE A 473 -26.81 -36.00 -25.15
C ILE A 473 -25.67 -36.99 -25.43
N GLY A 474 -25.17 -36.97 -26.68
CA GLY A 474 -23.98 -37.70 -27.09
C GLY A 474 -22.71 -36.97 -26.65
N ASP A 475 -21.80 -37.72 -26.02
CA ASP A 475 -20.45 -37.29 -25.70
C ASP A 475 -19.59 -37.26 -26.98
N PHE A 476 -19.08 -36.08 -27.36
CA PHE A 476 -17.94 -35.96 -28.28
C PHE A 476 -16.66 -35.75 -27.47
N TRP A 477 -15.75 -36.72 -27.56
CA TRP A 477 -14.36 -36.61 -27.12
C TRP A 477 -13.58 -35.78 -28.15
N TYR A 478 -12.85 -34.75 -27.68
CA TYR A 478 -11.83 -34.06 -28.49
C TYR A 478 -10.47 -34.74 -28.30
N SER A 479 -9.88 -35.18 -29.41
CA SER A 479 -8.44 -35.18 -29.66
C SER A 479 -8.14 -34.20 -30.77
#